data_AF-A0A1C6QFH2-F1
#
_entry.id   AF-A0A1C6QFH2-F1
#
_cell.length_a   1.000
_cell.length_b   1.000
_cell.length_c   1.000
_cell.angle_alpha   90.00
_cell.angle_beta   90.00
_cell.angle_gamma   90.00
#
_symmetry.space_group_name_H-M   'P 1'
#
loop_
_entity.id
_entity.type
_entity.pdbx_description
1 polymer ?
#
loop_
_entity_poly.entity_id
_entity_poly.type
_entity_poly.pdbx_seq_one_letter_code
_entity_poly.pdbx_strand_id
1 'polypeptide(L)'
;MAESSNFSNVLFFIPDIGGFTRFVTETEISHSQHIIRELLELLVDSNEIGLEVSEFEGDAVLFFRTAPPTLEELLAQAKKMFLNFHAHLRERERERVCQCGACARMHQLTLKFIAHSGPASTMEVKGHSKFIGRSIIVAHRLLKNSVPAPEYLLITQETLDHLNDRSALPVPFESGSNRYDELGEVAYRHHSMTCYLDEL
;
A
#
# COMPACT_ATOMS: atom_id res chain seq x y z
N MET A 1 -30.65 10.61 7.31
CA MET A 1 -30.03 9.91 8.47
C MET A 1 -28.76 9.28 7.92
N ALA A 2 -27.61 9.54 8.53
CA ALA A 2 -26.34 8.97 8.06
C ALA A 2 -26.40 7.44 8.22
N GLU A 3 -26.31 6.70 7.13
CA GLU A 3 -26.25 5.24 7.16
C GLU A 3 -24.83 4.82 7.57
N SER A 4 -24.70 4.24 8.75
CA SER A 4 -23.48 3.60 9.20
C SER A 4 -23.52 2.12 8.83
N SER A 5 -22.60 1.66 7.97
CA SER A 5 -22.47 0.25 7.63
C SER A 5 -21.45 -0.41 8.54
N ASN A 6 -21.77 -1.59 9.06
CA ASN A 6 -20.87 -2.39 9.88
C ASN A 6 -20.40 -3.60 9.09
N PHE A 7 -19.10 -3.78 9.01
CA PHE A 7 -18.47 -4.90 8.33
C PHE A 7 -17.75 -5.76 9.36
N SER A 8 -18.03 -7.06 9.35
CA SER A 8 -17.34 -8.04 10.21
C SER A 8 -15.89 -8.26 9.78
N ASN A 9 -15.58 -8.05 8.51
CA ASN A 9 -14.25 -8.14 7.94
C ASN A 9 -14.13 -7.22 6.73
N VAL A 10 -13.10 -6.38 6.72
CA VAL A 10 -12.71 -5.52 5.60
C VAL A 10 -11.21 -5.68 5.42
N LEU A 11 -10.76 -5.98 4.20
CA LEU A 11 -9.35 -5.85 3.85
C LEU A 11 -9.06 -4.36 3.62
N PHE A 12 -8.08 -3.82 4.32
CA PHE A 12 -7.40 -2.57 4.02
C PHE A 12 -6.08 -2.90 3.33
N PHE A 13 -5.85 -2.29 2.17
CA PHE A 13 -4.64 -2.49 1.37
C PHE A 13 -4.04 -1.14 1.02
N ILE A 14 -2.79 -0.90 1.40
CA ILE A 14 -2.15 0.42 1.30
C ILE A 14 -0.82 0.28 0.57
N PRO A 15 -0.75 0.54 -0.75
CA PRO A 15 0.49 0.94 -1.40
C PRO A 15 0.94 2.32 -0.91
N ASP A 16 2.18 2.41 -0.44
CA ASP A 16 2.83 3.60 0.12
C ASP A 16 4.16 3.87 -0.58
N ILE A 17 4.31 5.08 -1.15
CA ILE A 17 5.50 5.47 -1.91
C ILE A 17 6.58 5.99 -0.95
N GLY A 18 7.61 5.19 -0.71
CA GLY A 18 8.78 5.61 0.06
C GLY A 18 9.65 6.64 -0.66
N GLY A 19 10.35 7.47 0.13
CA GLY A 19 11.22 8.54 -0.40
C GLY A 19 10.50 9.83 -0.80
N PHE A 20 9.17 9.86 -0.73
CA PHE A 20 8.33 10.99 -1.12
C PHE A 20 8.67 12.30 -0.41
N THR A 21 8.75 12.32 0.93
CA THR A 21 9.00 13.58 1.67
C THR A 21 10.29 14.23 1.19
N ARG A 22 11.34 13.43 1.04
CA ARG A 22 12.63 13.89 0.54
C ARG A 22 12.49 14.40 -0.90
N PHE A 23 11.82 13.65 -1.75
CA PHE A 23 11.54 14.02 -3.14
C PHE A 23 10.83 15.36 -3.28
N VAL A 24 9.78 15.64 -2.51
CA VAL A 24 9.05 16.92 -2.57
C VAL A 24 9.86 18.08 -1.97
N THR A 25 10.63 17.85 -0.92
CA THR A 25 11.41 18.92 -0.27
C THR A 25 12.64 19.37 -1.06
N GLU A 26 13.22 18.50 -1.88
CA GLU A 26 14.48 18.77 -2.59
C GLU A 26 14.28 19.17 -4.05
N THR A 27 13.04 19.35 -4.49
CA THR A 27 12.68 19.52 -5.91
C THR A 27 11.58 20.56 -6.10
N GLU A 28 11.33 21.01 -7.34
CA GLU A 28 10.26 22.00 -7.57
C GLU A 28 8.87 21.39 -7.28
N ILE A 29 8.18 21.96 -6.30
CA ILE A 29 6.92 21.47 -5.73
C ILE A 29 5.89 21.09 -6.81
N SER A 30 5.73 21.92 -7.84
CA SER A 30 4.77 21.68 -8.92
C SER A 30 5.07 20.42 -9.72
N HIS A 31 6.34 20.15 -10.00
CA HIS A 31 6.76 18.97 -10.76
C HIS A 31 6.71 17.71 -9.89
N SER A 32 7.10 17.81 -8.62
CA SER A 32 7.01 16.68 -7.69
C SER A 32 5.56 16.24 -7.50
N GLN A 33 4.63 17.20 -7.37
CA GLN A 33 3.19 16.92 -7.26
C GLN A 33 2.64 16.22 -8.52
N HIS A 34 3.08 16.63 -9.71
CA HIS A 34 2.63 16.00 -10.95
C HIS A 34 3.06 14.53 -11.04
N ILE A 35 4.32 14.25 -10.73
CA ILE A 35 4.87 12.88 -10.76
C ILE A 35 4.16 11.98 -9.74
N ILE A 36 3.92 12.49 -8.53
CA ILE A 36 3.28 11.68 -7.48
C ILE A 36 1.82 11.41 -7.81
N ARG A 37 1.10 12.41 -8.33
CA ARG A 37 -0.25 12.20 -8.83
C ARG A 37 -0.29 11.10 -9.89
N GLU A 38 0.61 11.15 -10.86
CA GLU A 38 0.70 10.14 -11.91
C GLU A 38 0.98 8.74 -11.34
N LEU A 39 1.88 8.63 -10.37
CA LEU A 39 2.18 7.35 -9.71
C LEU A 39 0.99 6.81 -8.91
N LEU A 40 0.24 7.67 -8.21
CA LEU A 40 -0.96 7.27 -7.49
C LEU A 40 -2.08 6.84 -8.46
N GLU A 41 -2.27 7.56 -9.56
CA GLU A 41 -3.21 7.19 -10.63
C GLU A 41 -2.82 5.83 -11.25
N LEU A 42 -1.53 5.61 -11.53
CA LEU A 42 -1.00 4.33 -12.01
C LEU A 42 -1.30 3.16 -11.06
N LEU A 43 -1.15 3.38 -9.74
CA LEU A 43 -1.47 2.35 -8.73
C LEU A 43 -2.95 1.99 -8.75
N VAL A 44 -3.84 2.99 -8.88
CA VAL A 44 -5.28 2.77 -9.02
C VAL A 44 -5.60 2.03 -10.32
N ASP A 45 -5.01 2.41 -11.44
CA ASP A 45 -5.23 1.78 -12.74
C ASP A 45 -4.67 0.36 -12.81
N SER A 46 -3.71 0.02 -11.95
CA SER A 46 -3.10 -1.31 -11.85
C SER A 46 -3.95 -2.32 -11.05
N ASN A 47 -5.08 -1.88 -10.47
CA ASN A 47 -5.98 -2.72 -9.68
C ASN A 47 -6.81 -3.66 -10.57
N GLU A 48 -6.67 -4.97 -10.35
CA GLU A 48 -7.41 -6.03 -11.05
C GLU A 48 -8.35 -6.81 -10.13
N ILE A 49 -8.13 -6.75 -8.83
CA ILE A 49 -8.91 -7.54 -7.86
C ILE A 49 -10.13 -6.77 -7.32
N GLY A 50 -10.51 -5.67 -7.95
CA GLY A 50 -11.70 -4.89 -7.58
C GLY A 50 -11.59 -4.23 -6.21
N LEU A 51 -10.39 -3.76 -5.85
CA LEU A 51 -10.20 -2.90 -4.67
C LEU A 51 -10.92 -1.55 -4.88
N GLU A 52 -11.57 -1.03 -3.84
CA GLU A 52 -12.20 0.30 -3.87
C GLU A 52 -11.29 1.32 -3.18
N VAL A 53 -11.13 2.51 -3.78
CA VAL A 53 -10.37 3.59 -3.16
C VAL A 53 -11.20 4.21 -2.04
N SER A 54 -10.71 4.14 -0.81
CA SER A 54 -11.29 4.87 0.32
C SER A 54 -10.79 6.30 0.33
N GLU A 55 -9.46 6.49 0.38
CA GLU A 55 -8.81 7.78 0.57
C GLU A 55 -7.42 7.81 -0.10
N PHE A 56 -6.95 9.01 -0.44
CA PHE A 56 -5.55 9.27 -0.80
C PHE A 56 -4.88 9.98 0.37
N GLU A 57 -3.72 9.47 0.82
CA GLU A 57 -3.02 9.94 2.02
C GLU A 57 -1.64 10.50 1.67
N GLY A 58 -1.61 11.64 0.98
CA GLY A 58 -0.35 12.22 0.49
C GLY A 58 0.25 11.37 -0.63
N ASP A 59 1.07 10.40 -0.25
CA ASP A 59 1.87 9.49 -1.08
C ASP A 59 1.43 8.01 -1.02
N ALA A 60 0.30 7.75 -0.33
CA ALA A 60 -0.32 6.44 -0.27
C ALA A 60 -1.75 6.44 -0.80
N VAL A 61 -2.21 5.26 -1.25
CA VAL A 61 -3.62 5.00 -1.58
C VAL A 61 -4.18 4.02 -0.56
N LEU A 62 -5.22 4.41 0.19
CA LEU A 62 -5.95 3.48 1.03
C LEU A 62 -7.04 2.80 0.20
N PHE A 63 -6.81 1.54 -0.15
CA PHE A 63 -7.83 0.68 -0.70
C PHE A 63 -8.57 -0.10 0.37
N PHE A 64 -9.82 -0.47 0.08
CA PHE A 64 -10.57 -1.43 0.85
C PHE A 64 -11.28 -2.48 -0.02
N ARG A 65 -11.60 -3.63 0.56
CA ARG A 65 -12.47 -4.64 -0.03
C ARG A 65 -13.22 -5.40 1.06
N THR A 66 -14.54 -5.52 0.91
CA THR A 66 -15.41 -6.22 1.88
C THR A 66 -15.49 -7.73 1.61
N ALA A 67 -15.24 -8.14 0.37
CA ALA A 67 -15.04 -9.54 0.00
C ALA A 67 -13.52 -9.84 -0.01
N PRO A 68 -13.01 -10.69 0.89
CA PRO A 68 -11.58 -10.94 0.97
C PRO A 68 -11.06 -11.66 -0.30
N PRO A 69 -9.96 -11.19 -0.92
CA PRO A 69 -9.28 -11.92 -1.99
C PRO A 69 -8.61 -13.18 -1.44
N THR A 70 -8.12 -14.07 -2.30
CA THR A 70 -7.14 -15.09 -1.89
C THR A 70 -5.78 -14.45 -1.61
N LEU A 71 -4.90 -15.15 -0.89
CA LEU A 71 -3.52 -14.69 -0.71
C LEU A 71 -2.77 -14.59 -2.06
N GLU A 72 -3.03 -15.52 -2.97
CA GLU A 72 -2.46 -15.51 -4.32
C GLU A 72 -2.90 -14.27 -5.11
N GLU A 73 -4.20 -13.93 -5.07
CA GLU A 73 -4.74 -12.71 -5.69
C GLU A 73 -4.10 -11.44 -5.10
N LEU A 74 -3.95 -11.38 -3.76
CA LEU A 74 -3.34 -10.25 -3.09
C LEU A 74 -1.85 -10.09 -3.46
N LEU A 75 -1.11 -11.19 -3.52
CA LEU A 75 0.29 -11.19 -3.93
C LEU A 75 0.44 -10.79 -5.41
N ALA A 76 -0.39 -11.34 -6.29
CA ALA A 76 -0.41 -10.98 -7.70
C ALA A 76 -0.75 -9.49 -7.90
N GLN A 77 -1.71 -8.95 -7.13
CA GLN A 77 -2.06 -7.54 -7.16
C GLN A 77 -0.90 -6.64 -6.73
N ALA A 78 -0.23 -6.97 -5.62
CA ALA A 78 0.95 -6.24 -5.15
C ALA A 78 2.09 -6.31 -6.17
N LYS A 79 2.36 -7.50 -6.73
CA LYS A 79 3.38 -7.70 -7.77
C LYS A 79 3.08 -6.86 -9.02
N LYS A 80 1.84 -6.84 -9.49
CA LYS A 80 1.45 -6.06 -10.66
C LYS A 80 1.66 -4.56 -10.45
N MET A 81 1.16 -4.02 -9.34
CA MET A 81 1.38 -2.61 -8.97
C MET A 81 2.87 -2.28 -8.87
N PHE A 82 3.66 -3.17 -8.28
CA PHE A 82 5.10 -3.03 -8.15
C PHE A 82 5.83 -2.97 -9.50
N LEU A 83 5.56 -3.93 -10.38
CA LEU A 83 6.16 -3.97 -11.71
C LEU A 83 5.76 -2.74 -12.54
N ASN A 84 4.48 -2.37 -12.56
CA ASN A 84 4.02 -1.19 -13.28
C ASN A 84 4.67 0.09 -12.75
N PHE A 85 4.76 0.24 -11.42
CA PHE A 85 5.43 1.37 -10.78
C PHE A 85 6.88 1.50 -11.25
N HIS A 86 7.69 0.45 -11.15
CA HIS A 86 9.09 0.50 -11.55
C HIS A 86 9.29 0.59 -13.07
N ALA A 87 8.43 -0.04 -13.88
CA ALA A 87 8.43 0.13 -15.33
C ALA A 87 8.22 1.60 -15.69
N HIS A 88 7.24 2.24 -15.06
CA HIS A 88 6.95 3.66 -15.26
C HIS A 88 8.13 4.55 -14.84
N LEU A 89 8.75 4.28 -13.68
CA LEU A 89 9.95 5.01 -13.25
C LEU A 89 11.10 4.88 -14.26
N ARG A 90 11.35 3.67 -14.79
CA ARG A 90 12.41 3.42 -15.79
C ARG A 90 12.11 4.12 -17.11
N GLU A 91 10.86 4.12 -17.56
CA GLU A 91 10.43 4.83 -18.78
C GLU A 91 10.62 6.34 -18.63
N ARG A 92 10.10 6.92 -17.54
CA ARG A 92 10.26 8.35 -17.23
C ARG A 92 11.72 8.76 -17.10
N GLU A 93 12.59 7.87 -16.61
CA GLU A 93 14.03 8.12 -16.56
C GLU A 93 14.68 8.16 -17.96
N ARG A 94 14.28 7.27 -18.87
CA ARG A 94 14.79 7.25 -20.25
C ARG A 94 14.31 8.44 -21.07
N GLU A 95 13.06 8.85 -20.86
CA GLU A 95 12.42 9.98 -21.55
C GLU A 95 12.74 11.34 -20.90
N ARG A 96 13.70 11.40 -19.97
CA ARG A 96 14.05 12.65 -19.29
C ARG A 96 14.46 13.73 -20.29
N VAL A 97 13.54 14.67 -20.52
CA VAL A 97 13.79 15.93 -21.24
C VAL A 97 14.34 17.00 -20.27
N CYS A 98 14.15 16.82 -18.96
CA CYS A 98 14.48 17.81 -17.94
C CYS A 98 15.68 17.39 -17.08
N GLN A 99 16.56 18.35 -16.75
CA GLN A 99 17.70 18.18 -15.82
C GLN A 99 17.36 18.59 -14.37
N CYS A 100 16.08 18.70 -14.00
CA CYS A 100 15.70 19.12 -12.66
C CYS A 100 15.97 18.03 -11.60
N GLY A 101 16.05 18.45 -10.33
CA GLY A 101 16.28 17.55 -9.20
C GLY A 101 15.19 16.49 -9.02
N ALA A 102 13.93 16.78 -9.39
CA ALA A 102 12.83 15.83 -9.34
C ALA A 102 13.07 14.68 -10.30
N CYS A 103 13.27 14.98 -11.58
CA CYS A 103 13.54 13.95 -12.57
C CYS A 103 14.76 13.12 -12.13
N ALA A 104 15.87 13.75 -11.73
CA ALA A 104 17.08 13.05 -11.33
C ALA A 104 16.92 12.10 -10.12
N ARG A 105 16.01 12.38 -9.18
CA ARG A 105 15.83 11.59 -7.93
C ARG A 105 14.65 10.63 -7.97
N MET A 106 13.90 10.61 -9.07
CA MET A 106 12.73 9.74 -9.22
C MET A 106 13.07 8.24 -9.03
N HIS A 107 14.27 7.81 -9.42
CA HIS A 107 14.78 6.45 -9.22
C HIS A 107 14.96 6.05 -7.74
N GLN A 108 14.85 7.00 -6.81
CA GLN A 108 14.97 6.77 -5.36
C GLN A 108 13.62 6.55 -4.70
N LEU A 109 12.51 6.70 -5.44
CA LEU A 109 11.19 6.35 -4.95
C LEU A 109 11.07 4.84 -4.86
N THR A 110 10.52 4.39 -3.75
CA THR A 110 10.32 2.96 -3.47
C THR A 110 8.85 2.69 -3.24
N LEU A 111 8.42 1.43 -3.36
CA LEU A 111 7.03 1.06 -3.12
C LEU A 111 6.93 -0.11 -2.14
N LYS A 112 6.14 0.08 -1.07
CA LYS A 112 5.76 -0.98 -0.14
C LYS A 112 4.24 -1.09 -0.04
N PHE A 113 3.77 -2.22 0.45
CA PHE A 113 2.36 -2.54 0.57
C PHE A 113 2.04 -3.03 1.99
N ILE A 114 0.95 -2.53 2.57
CA ILE A 114 0.41 -2.98 3.85
C ILE A 114 -0.94 -3.63 3.61
N ALA A 115 -1.14 -4.85 4.08
CA ALA A 115 -2.41 -5.56 4.07
C ALA A 115 -2.84 -5.93 5.50
N HIS A 116 -3.99 -5.40 5.91
CA HIS A 116 -4.59 -5.71 7.19
C HIS A 116 -6.10 -5.91 7.05
N SER A 117 -6.63 -6.92 7.71
CA SER A 117 -8.04 -7.28 7.67
C SER A 117 -8.60 -7.30 9.08
N GLY A 118 -9.81 -6.81 9.23
CA GLY A 118 -10.52 -6.85 10.50
C GLY A 118 -11.87 -6.15 10.44
N PRO A 119 -12.64 -6.15 11.54
CA PRO A 119 -13.93 -5.49 11.60
C PRO A 119 -13.78 -3.97 11.48
N ALA A 120 -14.70 -3.33 10.76
CA ALA A 120 -14.72 -1.88 10.61
C ALA A 120 -16.14 -1.38 10.38
N SER A 121 -16.37 -0.11 10.71
CA SER A 121 -17.63 0.58 10.45
C SER A 121 -17.40 1.79 9.57
N THR A 122 -18.37 2.18 8.76
CA THR A 122 -18.34 3.44 8.03
C THR A 122 -19.15 4.51 8.74
N MET A 123 -18.68 5.76 8.62
CA MET A 123 -19.37 6.95 9.10
C MET A 123 -19.37 8.02 8.01
N GLU A 124 -20.54 8.55 7.70
CA GLU A 124 -20.71 9.68 6.78
C GLU A 124 -20.35 11.00 7.46
N VAL A 125 -19.44 11.76 6.84
CA VAL A 125 -19.03 13.10 7.27
C VAL A 125 -19.11 14.05 6.08
N LYS A 126 -20.12 14.93 6.08
CA LYS A 126 -20.36 15.92 5.00
C LYS A 126 -20.42 15.30 3.60
N GLY A 127 -20.96 14.08 3.47
CA GLY A 127 -21.08 13.35 2.19
C GLY A 127 -19.83 12.54 1.80
N HIS A 128 -18.90 12.36 2.74
CA HIS A 128 -17.77 11.45 2.59
C HIS A 128 -17.90 10.30 3.58
N SER A 129 -17.89 9.07 3.08
CA SER A 129 -17.81 7.87 3.91
C SER A 129 -16.37 7.67 4.41
N LYS A 130 -16.22 7.46 5.73
CA LYS A 130 -14.93 7.18 6.37
C LYS A 130 -14.99 5.90 7.17
N PHE A 131 -13.94 5.08 7.12
CA PHE A 131 -13.79 3.93 8.01
C PHE A 131 -13.38 4.37 9.42
N ILE A 132 -14.00 3.76 10.43
CA ILE A 132 -13.70 3.95 11.84
C ILE A 132 -13.62 2.59 12.51
N GLY A 133 -12.65 2.44 13.41
CA GLY A 133 -12.47 1.24 14.22
C GLY A 133 -10.99 0.94 14.47
N ARG A 134 -10.74 -0.12 15.24
CA ARG A 134 -9.37 -0.56 15.54
C ARG A 134 -8.60 -0.97 14.29
N SER A 135 -9.25 -1.68 13.35
CA SER A 135 -8.59 -2.26 12.18
C SER A 135 -8.00 -1.18 11.26
N ILE A 136 -8.74 -0.10 11.00
CA ILE A 136 -8.20 1.01 10.21
C ILE A 136 -7.02 1.72 10.92
N ILE A 137 -7.07 1.85 12.25
CA ILE A 137 -5.95 2.41 13.04
C ILE A 137 -4.71 1.52 12.93
N VAL A 138 -4.87 0.20 13.00
CA VAL A 138 -3.78 -0.77 12.81
C VAL A 138 -3.16 -0.60 11.42
N ALA A 139 -3.97 -0.54 10.36
CA ALA A 139 -3.50 -0.38 8.99
C ALA A 139 -2.63 0.88 8.81
N HIS A 140 -3.07 2.05 9.32
CA HIS A 140 -2.26 3.27 9.25
C HIS A 140 -1.01 3.23 10.13
N ARG A 141 -1.09 2.67 11.35
CA ARG A 141 0.08 2.55 12.23
C ARG A 141 1.16 1.67 11.60
N LEU A 142 0.76 0.63 10.87
CA LEU A 142 1.65 -0.26 10.13
C LEU A 142 2.38 0.42 8.99
N LEU A 143 1.99 1.61 8.52
CA LEU A 143 2.84 2.39 7.58
C LEU A 143 4.20 2.73 8.20
N LYS A 144 4.25 2.85 9.54
CA LYS A 144 5.47 2.97 10.34
C LYS A 144 5.75 1.65 11.06
N ASN A 145 6.47 0.76 10.37
CA ASN A 145 6.85 -0.57 10.87
C ASN A 145 8.37 -0.78 10.86
N SER A 146 8.82 -1.94 11.31
CA SER A 146 10.23 -2.29 11.48
C SER A 146 10.75 -3.30 10.45
N VAL A 147 10.07 -3.48 9.31
CA VAL A 147 10.58 -4.33 8.23
C VAL A 147 11.92 -3.77 7.73
N PRO A 148 13.00 -4.57 7.70
CA PRO A 148 14.35 -4.09 7.34
C PRO A 148 14.56 -4.04 5.81
N ALA A 149 13.52 -3.72 5.05
CA ALA A 149 13.55 -3.61 3.60
C ALA A 149 12.74 -2.37 3.17
N PRO A 150 13.13 -1.69 2.07
CA PRO A 150 12.39 -0.54 1.57
C PRO A 150 11.14 -0.92 0.77
N GLU A 151 11.15 -2.11 0.15
CA GLU A 151 10.13 -2.56 -0.81
C GLU A 151 9.67 -3.97 -0.46
N TYR A 152 8.44 -4.06 0.06
CA TYR A 152 7.89 -5.28 0.61
C TYR A 152 6.37 -5.26 0.60
N LEU A 153 5.79 -6.45 0.64
CA LEU A 153 4.40 -6.68 1.02
C LEU A 153 4.38 -7.16 2.48
N LEU A 154 3.73 -6.41 3.36
CA LEU A 154 3.46 -6.79 4.75
C LEU A 154 2.00 -7.22 4.88
N ILE A 155 1.78 -8.40 5.45
CA ILE A 155 0.45 -8.96 5.72
C ILE A 155 0.36 -9.28 7.20
N THR A 156 -0.63 -8.72 7.90
CA THR A 156 -0.82 -9.02 9.33
C THR A 156 -1.18 -10.47 9.57
N GLN A 157 -0.82 -11.01 10.74
CA GLN A 157 -1.20 -12.37 11.11
C GLN A 157 -2.73 -12.51 11.16
N GLU A 158 -3.45 -11.47 11.61
CA GLU A 158 -4.93 -11.42 11.58
C GLU A 158 -5.48 -11.60 10.15
N THR A 159 -4.89 -10.92 9.15
CA THR A 159 -5.24 -11.14 7.74
C THR A 159 -4.96 -12.57 7.30
N LEU A 160 -3.78 -13.12 7.59
CA LEU A 160 -3.43 -14.48 7.18
C LEU A 160 -4.38 -15.52 7.78
N ASP A 161 -4.77 -15.34 9.04
CA ASP A 161 -5.74 -16.21 9.72
C ASP A 161 -7.13 -16.11 9.07
N HIS A 162 -7.56 -14.90 8.66
CA HIS A 162 -8.82 -14.68 7.95
C HIS A 162 -8.84 -15.23 6.53
N LEU A 163 -7.72 -15.19 5.82
CA LEU A 163 -7.59 -15.75 4.48
C LEU A 163 -7.67 -17.29 4.47
N ASN A 164 -7.66 -17.93 5.65
CA ASN A 164 -7.84 -19.38 5.84
C ASN A 164 -6.92 -20.22 4.94
N ASP A 165 -5.76 -19.67 4.58
CA ASP A 165 -4.90 -20.29 3.60
C ASP A 165 -4.10 -21.41 4.28
N ARG A 166 -4.69 -22.61 4.28
CA ARG A 166 -4.03 -23.86 4.69
C ARG A 166 -3.01 -24.34 3.66
N SER A 167 -2.89 -23.64 2.54
CA SER A 167 -1.85 -23.86 1.53
C SER A 167 -0.50 -23.40 2.06
N ALA A 168 0.58 -24.03 1.59
CA ALA A 168 1.89 -23.44 1.74
C ALA A 168 1.89 -22.04 1.09
N LEU A 169 2.49 -21.06 1.77
CA LEU A 169 2.65 -19.73 1.20
C LEU A 169 3.33 -19.86 -0.18
N PRO A 170 2.81 -19.25 -1.24
CA PRO A 170 3.32 -19.41 -2.61
C PRO A 170 4.75 -18.86 -2.77
N VAL A 171 5.17 -17.99 -1.84
CA VAL A 171 6.50 -17.36 -1.79
C VAL A 171 7.01 -17.36 -0.34
N PRO A 172 8.32 -17.24 -0.11
CA PRO A 172 8.87 -17.14 1.24
C PRO A 172 8.44 -15.83 1.90
N PHE A 173 7.86 -15.94 3.10
CA PHE A 173 7.61 -14.80 3.96
C PHE A 173 8.45 -14.90 5.23
N GLU A 174 8.94 -13.75 5.69
CA GLU A 174 9.63 -13.61 6.98
C GLU A 174 8.66 -13.08 8.02
N SER A 175 8.78 -13.56 9.26
CA SER A 175 7.95 -13.11 10.38
C SER A 175 8.52 -11.84 11.00
N GLY A 176 7.65 -10.93 11.41
CA GLY A 176 8.00 -9.75 12.20
C GLY A 176 6.87 -9.32 13.11
N SER A 177 7.15 -8.35 13.98
CA SER A 177 6.11 -7.70 14.77
C SER A 177 6.49 -6.27 15.10
N ASN A 178 5.47 -5.44 15.33
CA ASN A 178 5.63 -4.10 15.86
C ASN A 178 4.73 -3.92 17.08
N ARG A 179 5.23 -3.24 18.11
CA ARG A 179 4.45 -2.88 19.28
C ARG A 179 4.08 -1.41 19.23
N TYR A 180 2.79 -1.11 19.40
CA TYR A 180 2.26 0.25 19.46
C TYR A 180 1.55 0.45 20.81
N ASP A 181 1.69 1.64 21.40
CA ASP A 181 1.23 1.92 22.77
C ASP A 181 -0.27 1.60 22.98
N GLU A 182 -1.12 1.99 22.03
CA GLU A 182 -2.58 1.80 22.14
C GLU A 182 -3.09 0.48 21.52
N LEU A 183 -2.29 -0.19 20.68
CA LEU A 183 -2.74 -1.36 19.91
C LEU A 183 -2.15 -2.69 20.40
N GLY A 184 -1.10 -2.62 21.22
CA GLY A 184 -0.32 -3.78 21.63
C GLY A 184 0.63 -4.25 20.53
N GLU A 185 0.94 -5.55 20.57
CA GLU A 185 1.77 -6.19 19.54
C GLU A 185 0.93 -6.55 18.32
N VAL A 186 1.42 -6.17 17.14
CA VAL A 186 0.86 -6.54 15.84
C VAL A 186 1.89 -7.42 15.15
N ALA A 187 1.62 -8.72 15.12
CA ALA A 187 2.42 -9.69 14.38
C ALA A 187 2.06 -9.65 12.89
N TYR A 188 3.06 -9.82 12.04
CA TYR A 188 2.89 -9.82 10.60
C TYR A 188 3.92 -10.74 9.94
N ARG A 189 3.68 -10.99 8.65
CA ARG A 189 4.66 -11.57 7.75
C ARG A 189 4.97 -10.59 6.64
N HIS A 190 6.19 -10.57 6.15
CA HIS A 190 6.56 -9.75 5.00
C HIS A 190 7.30 -10.53 3.93
N HIS A 191 7.10 -10.12 2.68
CA HIS A 191 7.77 -10.64 1.51
C HIS A 191 8.46 -9.49 0.78
N SER A 192 9.74 -9.67 0.42
CA SER A 192 10.48 -8.66 -0.33
C SER A 192 9.99 -8.59 -1.78
N MET A 193 9.60 -7.40 -2.24
CA MET A 193 9.13 -7.21 -3.61
C MET A 193 10.27 -7.04 -4.61
N THR A 194 11.48 -6.72 -4.14
CA THR A 194 12.65 -6.50 -4.99
C THR A 194 13.03 -7.74 -5.81
N CYS A 195 12.61 -8.94 -5.39
CA CYS A 195 12.81 -10.17 -6.15
C CYS A 195 12.10 -10.17 -7.52
N TYR A 196 11.12 -9.29 -7.73
CA TYR A 196 10.41 -9.15 -9.00
C TYR A 196 11.04 -8.13 -9.94
N LEU A 197 12.05 -7.36 -9.52
CA LEU A 197 12.70 -6.35 -10.37
C LEU A 197 13.43 -6.95 -11.58
N ASP A 198 13.79 -8.23 -11.52
CA ASP A 198 14.42 -8.98 -12.61
C ASP A 198 13.44 -9.30 -13.76
N GLU A 199 12.13 -9.09 -13.56
CA GLU A 199 11.09 -9.28 -14.58
C GLU A 199 10.85 -8.03 -15.46
N LEU A 200 11.56 -6.92 -15.17
CA LEU A 200 11.47 -5.63 -15.88
C LEU A 200 12.63 -5.42 -16.85
#